data_AF-C5KZE5-F1
#
_entry.id   AF-C5KZE5-F1
#
_cell.length_a   1.000
_cell.length_b   1.000
_cell.length_c   1.000
_cell.angle_alpha   90.00
_cell.angle_beta   90.00
_cell.angle_gamma   90.00
#
_symmetry.space_group_name_H-M   'P 1'
#
loop_
_entity.id
_entity.type
_entity.pdbx_description
1 polymer ?
#
loop_
_entity_poly.entity_id
_entity_poly.type
_entity_poly.pdbx_seq_one_letter_code
_entity_poly.pdbx_strand_id
1 'polypeptide(L)'
;DPAVNHLVNAAAFFDEALVPDFAVENNTAILYTTLGTYRRKRDELPRRIRELGKVKPPYHVNVLLCLVDIPAAEAGECLESLNLIAVNTGLSLLLAWSSVEVSRYIQTLYKYQ
;
A
#
# COMPACT_ATOMS: atom_id res chain seq x y z
N ASP A 1 -9.91 1.93 3.16
CA ASP A 1 -10.51 3.09 3.85
C ASP A 1 -11.45 3.76 2.85
N PRO A 2 -12.77 3.87 3.14
CA PRO A 2 -13.73 4.50 2.23
C PRO A 2 -13.28 5.90 1.78
N ALA A 3 -12.58 6.65 2.64
CA ALA A 3 -12.10 7.98 2.34
C ALA A 3 -11.07 7.97 1.19
N VAL A 4 -10.22 6.95 1.11
CA VAL A 4 -9.25 6.82 0.02
C VAL A 4 -9.94 6.42 -1.28
N ASN A 5 -10.94 5.54 -1.21
CA ASN A 5 -11.68 5.07 -2.39
C ASN A 5 -12.39 6.22 -3.12
N HIS A 6 -12.92 7.22 -2.40
CA HIS A 6 -13.58 8.38 -3.00
C HIS A 6 -12.60 9.40 -3.64
N LEU A 7 -11.33 9.35 -3.27
CA LEU A 7 -10.32 10.32 -3.69
C LEU A 7 -9.42 9.78 -4.83
N VAL A 8 -9.43 8.47 -5.05
CA VAL A 8 -8.81 7.87 -6.24
C VAL A 8 -9.83 7.99 -7.38
N ASN A 9 -9.52 8.82 -8.39
CA ASN A 9 -10.36 8.91 -9.59
C ASN A 9 -10.49 7.54 -10.26
N ALA A 10 -11.65 7.27 -10.88
CA ALA A 10 -12.21 5.99 -11.34
C ALA A 10 -11.38 5.13 -12.33
N ALA A 11 -10.07 5.35 -12.45
CA ALA A 11 -9.15 4.57 -13.29
C ALA A 11 -8.44 3.42 -12.55
N ALA A 12 -8.51 3.37 -11.21
CA ALA A 12 -8.05 2.22 -10.46
C ALA A 12 -9.21 1.22 -10.32
N PHE A 13 -9.10 0.07 -10.99
CA PHE A 13 -10.10 -0.98 -10.91
C PHE A 13 -10.10 -1.57 -9.49
N PHE A 14 -11.22 -1.42 -8.78
CA PHE A 14 -11.54 -2.25 -7.62
C PHE A 14 -12.09 -3.57 -8.15
N ASP A 15 -11.30 -4.63 -8.05
CA ASP A 15 -11.75 -6.00 -8.31
C ASP A 15 -11.46 -6.80 -7.04
N GLU A 16 -12.48 -7.42 -6.45
CA GLU A 16 -12.33 -8.27 -5.27
C GLU A 16 -11.42 -9.48 -5.52
N ALA A 17 -11.17 -9.83 -6.79
CA ALA A 17 -10.22 -10.85 -7.20
C ALA A 17 -8.77 -10.35 -7.28
N LEU A 18 -8.50 -9.04 -7.17
CA LEU A 18 -7.15 -8.50 -7.15
C LEU A 18 -6.48 -8.77 -5.81
N VAL A 19 -5.28 -9.33 -5.86
CA VAL A 19 -4.41 -9.49 -4.70
C VAL A 19 -3.91 -8.13 -4.15
N PRO A 20 -3.44 -7.17 -4.97
CA PRO A 20 -3.14 -5.83 -4.50
C PRO A 20 -4.41 -4.98 -4.28
N ASP A 21 -4.32 -3.93 -3.45
CA ASP A 21 -5.43 -2.98 -3.27
C ASP A 21 -5.65 -2.13 -4.53
N PHE A 22 -4.57 -1.83 -5.24
CA PHE A 22 -4.63 -1.17 -6.53
C PHE A 22 -3.63 -1.82 -7.49
N ALA A 23 -4.09 -2.14 -8.69
CA ALA A 23 -3.24 -2.44 -9.82
C ALA A 23 -3.32 -1.26 -10.79
N VAL A 24 -2.17 -0.72 -11.18
CA VAL A 24 -2.09 0.35 -12.18
C VAL A 24 -1.51 -0.18 -13.49
N GLU A 25 -1.72 0.55 -14.58
CA GLU A 25 -1.16 0.22 -15.89
C GLU A 25 0.38 0.08 -15.78
N ASN A 26 0.96 -0.82 -16.61
CA ASN A 26 2.38 -1.18 -16.61
C ASN A 26 2.87 -2.11 -15.48
N ASN A 27 1.98 -2.97 -14.98
CA ASN A 27 2.34 -4.11 -14.12
C ASN A 27 2.87 -3.67 -12.74
N THR A 28 2.24 -2.65 -12.16
CA THR A 28 2.58 -2.13 -10.84
C THR A 28 1.47 -2.41 -9.84
N ALA A 29 1.84 -3.05 -8.74
CA ALA A 29 0.95 -3.40 -7.64
C ALA A 29 1.17 -2.48 -6.44
N ILE A 30 0.08 -2.01 -5.86
CA ILE A 30 0.07 -1.17 -4.67
C ILE A 30 -0.69 -1.91 -3.57
N LEU A 31 0.00 -2.24 -2.49
CA LEU A 31 -0.60 -2.62 -1.22
C LEU A 31 -0.78 -1.36 -0.37
N TYR A 32 -1.98 -1.15 0.12
CA TYR A 32 -2.37 -0.05 0.98
C TYR A 32 -2.64 -0.54 2.40
N THR A 33 -2.16 0.23 3.37
CA THR A 33 -2.50 0.02 4.79
C THR A 33 -2.49 1.35 5.54
N THR A 34 -3.07 1.38 6.74
CA THR A 34 -2.87 2.47 7.69
C THR A 34 -2.01 1.98 8.85
N LEU A 35 -1.25 2.86 9.47
CA LEU A 35 -0.38 2.50 10.59
C LEU A 35 -1.20 1.90 11.74
N GLY A 36 -2.39 2.45 12.00
CA GLY A 36 -3.34 1.96 12.98
C GLY A 36 -3.89 0.57 12.65
N THR A 37 -4.17 0.29 11.36
CA THR A 37 -4.61 -1.04 10.92
C THR A 37 -3.48 -2.06 11.03
N TYR A 38 -2.28 -1.70 10.55
CA TYR A 38 -1.09 -2.53 10.70
C TYR A 38 -0.82 -2.85 12.17
N ARG A 39 -1.01 -1.89 13.08
CA ARG A 39 -0.87 -2.09 14.52
C ARG A 39 -1.88 -3.06 15.11
N ARG A 40 -3.15 -2.97 14.70
CA ARG A 40 -4.18 -3.89 15.19
C ARG A 40 -4.04 -5.31 14.62
N LYS A 41 -3.50 -5.45 13.40
CA LYS A 41 -3.44 -6.72 12.65
C LYS A 41 -2.07 -6.92 12.00
N ARG A 42 -1.04 -7.14 12.83
CA ARG A 42 0.35 -7.25 12.39
C ARG A 42 0.60 -8.38 11.37
N ASP A 43 -0.19 -9.46 11.43
CA ASP A 43 -0.03 -10.62 10.54
C ASP A 43 -0.67 -10.44 9.16
N GLU A 44 -1.57 -9.47 9.00
CA GLU A 44 -2.34 -9.28 7.77
C GLU A 44 -1.43 -8.83 6.63
N LEU A 45 -0.59 -7.82 6.85
CA LEU A 45 0.31 -7.31 5.81
C LEU A 45 1.32 -8.38 5.32
N PRO A 46 2.05 -9.10 6.19
CA PRO A 46 2.89 -10.22 5.76
C PRO A 46 2.14 -11.30 4.97
N ARG A 47 0.87 -11.58 5.31
CA ARG A 47 0.04 -12.52 4.54
C ARG A 47 -0.21 -12.02 3.13
N ARG A 48 -0.62 -10.75 2.98
CA ARG A 48 -0.89 -10.12 1.69
C ARG A 48 0.35 -10.02 0.81
N ILE A 49 1.52 -9.73 1.39
CA ILE A 49 2.80 -9.72 0.67
C ILE A 49 3.12 -11.12 0.12
N ARG A 50 2.90 -12.18 0.91
CA ARG A 50 3.08 -13.57 0.44
C ARG A 50 2.09 -13.94 -0.67
N GLU A 51 0.86 -13.44 -0.60
CA GLU A 51 -0.15 -13.64 -1.65
C GLU A 51 0.28 -12.93 -2.94
N LEU A 52 0.78 -11.69 -2.84
CA LEU A 52 1.29 -10.93 -3.98
C LEU A 52 2.45 -11.65 -4.69
N GLY A 53 3.37 -12.24 -3.91
CA GLY A 53 4.49 -13.02 -4.46
C GLY A 53 4.09 -14.31 -5.19
N LYS A 54 2.82 -14.75 -5.09
CA LYS A 54 2.30 -15.93 -5.80
C LYS A 54 1.66 -15.58 -7.15
N VAL A 55 1.41 -14.30 -7.42
CA VAL A 55 0.78 -13.83 -8.66
C VAL A 55 1.72 -14.12 -9.85
N LYS A 56 1.14 -14.62 -10.95
CA LYS A 56 1.86 -14.94 -12.19
C LYS A 56 1.12 -14.35 -13.40
N PRO A 57 1.80 -13.56 -14.25
CA PRO A 57 3.19 -13.09 -14.11
C PRO A 57 3.36 -12.16 -12.87
N PRO A 58 4.58 -12.05 -12.30
CA PRO A 58 4.82 -11.15 -11.19
C PRO A 58 4.73 -9.69 -11.66
N TYR A 59 4.29 -8.81 -10.75
CA TYR A 59 4.34 -7.37 -10.94
C TYR A 59 5.80 -6.88 -10.98
N HIS A 60 6.10 -5.90 -11.83
CA HIS A 60 7.43 -5.32 -11.99
C HIS A 60 7.77 -4.38 -10.84
N VAL A 61 6.79 -3.59 -10.40
CA VAL A 61 6.96 -2.67 -9.28
C VAL A 61 5.92 -3.01 -8.22
N ASN A 62 6.37 -3.21 -7.00
CA ASN A 62 5.51 -3.48 -5.85
C ASN A 62 5.71 -2.36 -4.83
N VAL A 63 4.62 -1.66 -4.53
CA VAL A 63 4.60 -0.50 -3.62
C VAL A 63 3.79 -0.86 -2.38
N LEU A 64 4.33 -0.53 -1.22
CA LEU A 64 3.59 -0.50 0.03
C LEU A 64 3.30 0.97 0.38
N LEU A 65 2.06 1.40 0.19
CA LEU A 65 1.59 2.74 0.54
C LEU A 65 0.94 2.71 1.93
N CYS A 66 1.51 3.46 2.88
CA CYS A 66 1.03 3.51 4.25
C CYS A 66 0.56 4.91 4.64
N LEU A 67 -0.68 5.03 5.13
CA LEU A 67 -1.17 6.24 5.79
C LEU A 67 -0.78 6.23 7.27
N VAL A 68 -0.09 7.28 7.71
CA VAL A 68 0.26 7.51 9.12
C VAL A 68 -0.93 8.18 9.83
N ASP A 69 -1.86 7.34 10.32
CA ASP A 69 -3.12 7.74 10.95
C ASP A 69 -3.10 7.67 12.50
N ILE A 70 -1.92 7.54 13.12
CA ILE A 70 -1.75 7.48 14.58
C ILE A 70 -0.77 8.55 15.08
N PRO A 71 -0.80 8.91 16.38
CA PRO A 71 0.10 9.91 16.95
C PRO A 71 1.58 9.56 16.75
N ALA A 72 2.41 10.58 16.54
CA ALA A 72 3.85 10.42 16.29
C ALA A 72 4.58 9.62 17.39
N ALA A 73 4.16 9.78 18.65
CA ALA A 73 4.71 9.04 19.78
C ALA A 73 4.52 7.52 19.67
N GLU A 74 3.50 7.06 18.95
CA GLU A 74 3.15 5.64 18.78
C GLU A 74 3.59 5.10 17.40
N ALA A 75 4.00 6.00 16.49
CA ALA A 75 4.31 5.65 15.11
C ALA A 75 5.70 5.02 14.95
N GLY A 76 6.68 5.37 15.80
CA GLY A 76 8.09 5.00 15.65
C GLY A 76 8.32 3.50 15.45
N GLU A 77 7.89 2.68 16.41
CA GLU A 77 8.06 1.21 16.35
C GLU A 77 7.32 0.59 15.15
N CYS A 78 6.15 1.13 14.79
CA CYS A 78 5.39 0.65 13.65
C CYS A 78 6.13 0.92 12.33
N LEU A 79 6.70 2.12 12.19
CA LEU A 79 7.41 2.55 10.99
C LEU A 79 8.72 1.79 10.81
N GLU A 80 9.46 1.57 11.89
CA GLU A 80 10.69 0.76 11.86
C GLU A 80 10.38 -0.67 11.38
N SER A 81 9.34 -1.28 11.97
CA SER A 81 8.88 -2.62 11.59
C SER A 81 8.42 -2.69 10.13
N LEU A 82 7.66 -1.69 9.64
CA LEU A 82 7.23 -1.62 8.24
C LEU A 82 8.42 -1.44 7.29
N ASN A 83 9.40 -0.62 7.66
CA ASN A 83 10.60 -0.40 6.86
C ASN A 83 11.39 -1.71 6.71
N LEU A 84 11.59 -2.46 7.79
CA LEU A 84 12.22 -3.78 7.75
C LEU A 84 11.46 -4.76 6.85
N ILE A 85 10.12 -4.79 6.95
CA ILE A 85 9.29 -5.62 6.08
C ILE A 85 9.49 -5.22 4.61
N ALA A 86 9.43 -3.93 4.29
CA ALA A 86 9.54 -3.43 2.92
C ALA A 86 10.90 -3.79 2.31
N VAL A 87 11.99 -3.54 3.04
CA VAL A 87 13.36 -3.88 2.61
C VAL A 87 13.50 -5.38 2.37
N ASN A 88 13.06 -6.21 3.31
CA ASN A 88 13.21 -7.67 3.21
C ASN A 88 12.37 -8.31 2.09
N THR A 89 11.32 -7.62 1.66
CA THR A 89 10.37 -8.12 0.64
C THR A 89 10.55 -7.45 -0.72
N GLY A 90 11.47 -6.50 -0.84
CA GLY A 90 11.72 -5.74 -2.08
C GLY A 90 10.58 -4.78 -2.44
N LEU A 91 9.74 -4.41 -1.47
CA LEU A 91 8.69 -3.42 -1.66
C LEU A 91 9.25 -2.01 -1.50
N SER A 92 8.76 -1.08 -2.32
CA SER A 92 8.99 0.35 -2.10
C SER A 92 7.99 0.89 -1.10
N LEU A 93 8.45 1.34 0.07
CA LEU A 93 7.60 1.93 1.11
C LEU A 93 7.35 3.42 0.81
N LEU A 94 6.08 3.78 0.61
CA LEU A 94 5.62 5.17 0.54
C LEU A 94 4.80 5.50 1.80
N LEU A 95 5.12 6.62 2.44
CA LEU A 95 4.39 7.11 3.62
C LEU A 95 3.58 8.35 3.24
N ALA A 96 2.34 8.40 3.72
CA ALA A 96 1.44 9.55 3.57
C ALA A 96 0.95 10.00 4.95
N TRP A 97 0.80 11.32 5.14
CA TRP A 97 0.31 11.96 6.37
C TRP A 97 -1.13 12.44 6.27
N SER A 98 -1.75 12.26 5.11
CA SER A 98 -3.17 12.55 4.91
C SER A 98 -3.76 11.66 3.82
N SER A 99 -5.07 11.48 3.85
CA SER A 99 -5.81 10.81 2.77
C SER A 99 -5.62 11.50 1.42
N VAL A 100 -5.44 12.83 1.41
CA VAL A 100 -5.16 13.60 0.19
C VAL A 100 -3.80 13.21 -0.41
N GLU A 101 -2.77 13.02 0.41
CA GLU A 101 -1.46 12.54 -0.06
C GLU A 101 -1.54 11.12 -0.61
N VAL A 102 -2.23 10.21 0.07
CA VAL A 102 -2.47 8.84 -0.41
C VAL A 102 -3.01 8.87 -1.84
N SER A 103 -4.06 9.65 -2.07
CA SER A 103 -4.70 9.74 -3.38
C SER A 103 -3.82 10.39 -4.43
N ARG A 104 -3.04 11.43 -4.06
CA ARG A 104 -2.05 12.02 -4.97
C ARG A 104 -0.96 11.02 -5.35
N TYR A 105 -0.47 10.22 -4.42
CA TYR A 105 0.55 9.20 -4.72
C TYR A 105 0.01 8.11 -5.64
N ILE A 106 -1.20 7.60 -5.39
CA ILE A 106 -1.85 6.63 -6.28
C ILE A 106 -2.02 7.22 -7.68
N GLN A 107 -2.49 8.47 -7.80
CA GLN A 107 -2.64 9.15 -9.10
C GLN A 107 -1.30 9.34 -9.82
N THR A 108 -0.24 9.69 -9.10
CA THR A 108 1.10 9.82 -9.67
C THR A 108 1.62 8.47 -10.17
N LEU A 109 1.47 7.41 -9.37
CA LEU A 109 1.87 6.06 -9.76
C LEU A 109 1.08 5.57 -10.97
N TYR A 110 -0.20 5.93 -11.08
CA TYR A 110 -1.01 5.62 -12.25
C TYR A 110 -0.59 6.40 -13.51
N LYS A 111 -0.21 7.68 -13.37
CA LYS A 111 0.08 8.57 -14.51
C LYS A 111 1.48 8.43 -15.11
N TYR A 112 2.46 8.03 -14.32
CA TYR A 112 3.89 8.13 -14.68
C TYR A 112 4.62 6.78 -14.74
N GLN A 113 3.89 5.67 -14.66
CA GLN A 113 4.40 4.33 -14.93
C GLN A 113 4.09 3.96 -16.36
#